data_AF-A0A378WZU1-F1
#
_entry.id   AF-A0A378WZU1-F1
#
_cell.length_a   1.000
_cell.length_b   1.000
_cell.length_c   1.000
_cell.angle_alpha   90.00
_cell.angle_beta   90.00
_cell.angle_gamma   90.00
#
_symmetry.space_group_name_H-M   'P 1'
#
loop_
_entity.id
_entity.type
_entity.pdbx_description
1 polymer ?
#
loop_
_entity_poly.entity_id
_entity_poly.type
_entity_poly.pdbx_seq_one_letter_code
_entity_poly.pdbx_strand_id
1 'polypeptide(L)'
;MMPEAVFLHRDDEVVIVSPADTPTVHDGTPGLDTLVLEVIGGHLSWGLLSGQAVPAAVLHDPDATQEWLWAVYGEPVALAVADGRSGELTATAARPELAYAARQLGYAYWAAHWWPASTIDGIPALDSEVLGRDIAALTEACESIVDGADAQPSPMGPPSEAIAARRQDYALAAGAAGPGHTGLALATGTSGWDWRRCPPGVLDASEFAISWLLARESGSTSVEVRATAAPHLDAGLPVHLRPRARVVTDSVATDVALRLTGDTWVGEELVDAENIVRVDLYVPGVGPAPDETSASENIYGPRLRQRIREFVIDRLRSPQPSMPLLEAERAAAASDTDF
;
A
#
# COMPACT_ATOMS: atom_id res chain seq x y z
N MET A 1 -10.48 -18.29 18.55
CA MET A 1 -11.16 -17.19 17.85
C MET A 1 -12.53 -17.01 18.51
N MET A 2 -12.97 -15.77 18.76
CA MET A 2 -14.30 -15.51 19.33
C MET A 2 -15.36 -15.59 18.24
N PRO A 3 -16.61 -15.96 18.56
CA PRO A 3 -17.71 -15.90 17.60
C PRO A 3 -17.96 -14.46 17.14
N GLU A 4 -18.13 -14.24 15.85
CA GLU A 4 -18.42 -12.94 15.25
C GLU A 4 -19.74 -12.99 14.46
N ALA A 5 -20.52 -11.92 14.50
CA ALA A 5 -21.74 -11.81 13.72
C ALA A 5 -21.40 -11.49 12.26
N VAL A 6 -21.97 -12.25 11.33
CA VAL A 6 -21.84 -12.03 9.89
C VAL A 6 -23.22 -11.95 9.25
N PHE A 7 -23.34 -11.10 8.24
CA PHE A 7 -24.53 -11.01 7.40
C PHE A 7 -24.28 -11.75 6.10
N LEU A 8 -25.17 -12.70 5.82
CA LEU A 8 -25.24 -13.41 4.56
C LEU A 8 -26.25 -12.70 3.65
N HIS A 9 -25.76 -12.14 2.55
CA HIS A 9 -26.56 -11.49 1.51
C HIS A 9 -26.32 -12.15 0.17
N ARG A 10 -27.35 -12.14 -0.69
CA ARG A 10 -27.28 -12.67 -2.05
C ARG A 10 -27.63 -11.55 -3.00
N ASP A 11 -26.71 -11.27 -3.90
CA ASP A 11 -26.92 -10.44 -5.07
C ASP A 11 -26.89 -11.36 -6.30
N ASP A 12 -27.54 -11.00 -7.41
CA ASP A 12 -28.02 -11.91 -8.47
C ASP A 12 -27.05 -13.05 -8.88
N GLU A 13 -25.72 -12.81 -8.90
CA GLU A 13 -24.69 -13.80 -9.28
C GLU A 13 -23.66 -14.13 -8.17
N VAL A 14 -23.74 -13.49 -6.99
CA VAL A 14 -22.72 -13.63 -5.93
C VAL A 14 -23.33 -13.76 -4.53
N VAL A 15 -22.65 -14.51 -3.66
CA VAL A 15 -22.99 -14.62 -2.24
C VAL A 15 -21.99 -13.82 -1.43
N ILE A 16 -22.47 -12.88 -0.63
CA ILE A 16 -21.64 -12.04 0.24
C ILE A 16 -21.82 -12.48 1.69
N VAL A 17 -20.71 -12.79 2.36
CA VAL A 17 -20.66 -13.06 3.81
C VAL A 17 -19.81 -11.99 4.45
N SER A 18 -20.41 -10.99 5.09
CA SER A 18 -19.63 -9.87 5.65
C SER A 18 -19.93 -9.65 7.12
N PRO A 19 -18.92 -9.53 8.00
CA PRO A 19 -19.09 -8.82 9.26
C PRO A 19 -19.50 -7.37 8.97
N ALA A 20 -20.23 -6.74 9.91
CA ALA A 20 -20.64 -5.35 9.75
C ALA A 20 -19.45 -4.42 9.42
N ASP A 21 -19.65 -3.50 8.48
CA ASP A 21 -18.69 -2.46 8.07
C ASP A 21 -17.32 -2.97 7.55
N THR A 22 -17.25 -4.22 7.06
CA THR A 22 -16.02 -4.78 6.47
C THR A 22 -15.97 -4.49 4.97
N PRO A 23 -14.82 -4.02 4.42
CA PRO A 23 -14.70 -3.78 2.99
C PRO A 23 -14.84 -5.08 2.20
N THR A 24 -15.46 -4.99 1.02
CA THR A 24 -15.63 -6.10 0.08
C THR A 24 -14.95 -5.80 -1.24
N VAL A 25 -14.59 -6.82 -2.01
CA VAL A 25 -14.00 -6.63 -3.34
C VAL A 25 -14.95 -5.97 -4.35
N HIS A 26 -16.24 -5.86 -4.04
CA HIS A 26 -17.22 -5.12 -4.84
C HIS A 26 -17.25 -3.62 -4.54
N ASP A 27 -16.55 -3.15 -3.51
CA ASP A 27 -16.41 -1.73 -3.26
C ASP A 27 -15.66 -1.09 -4.44
N GLY A 28 -16.20 0.02 -4.98
CA GLY A 28 -15.80 0.57 -6.29
C GLY A 28 -14.31 0.92 -6.45
N THR A 29 -13.53 0.89 -5.38
CA THR A 29 -12.07 0.72 -5.40
C THR A 29 -11.64 0.21 -4.02
N PRO A 30 -11.01 -0.97 -3.87
CA PRO A 30 -10.50 -1.41 -2.56
C PRO A 30 -9.44 -0.43 -2.05
N GLY A 31 -9.43 -0.22 -0.74
CA GLY A 31 -8.59 0.79 -0.11
C GLY A 31 -7.15 0.38 0.10
N LEU A 32 -6.30 1.38 0.35
CA LEU A 32 -4.91 1.17 0.79
C LEU A 32 -4.83 0.34 2.09
N ASP A 33 -5.92 0.25 2.84
CA ASP A 33 -6.08 -0.50 4.08
C ASP A 33 -6.91 -1.78 3.90
N THR A 34 -7.08 -2.29 2.67
CA THR A 34 -7.80 -3.54 2.42
C THR A 34 -6.81 -4.67 2.12
N LEU A 35 -6.92 -5.76 2.88
CA LEU A 35 -6.26 -7.04 2.61
C LEU A 35 -7.20 -7.86 1.72
N VAL A 36 -6.71 -8.47 0.66
CA VAL A 36 -7.50 -9.34 -0.22
C VAL A 36 -6.75 -10.65 -0.45
N LEU A 37 -7.49 -11.75 -0.52
CA LEU A 37 -6.99 -13.07 -0.86
C LEU A 37 -7.97 -13.76 -1.83
N GLU A 38 -7.50 -14.18 -2.99
CA GLU A 38 -8.20 -15.03 -3.93
C GLU A 38 -8.26 -16.47 -3.40
N VAL A 39 -9.47 -17.01 -3.36
CA VAL A 39 -9.75 -18.35 -2.84
C VAL A 39 -10.62 -19.13 -3.82
N ILE A 40 -10.66 -20.45 -3.67
CA ILE A 40 -11.44 -21.34 -4.53
C ILE A 40 -12.91 -20.90 -4.49
N GLY A 41 -13.41 -20.42 -5.63
CA GLY A 41 -14.78 -19.94 -5.81
C GLY A 41 -15.12 -18.61 -5.13
N GLY A 42 -14.13 -17.82 -4.68
CA GLY A 42 -14.39 -16.54 -4.02
C GLY A 42 -13.19 -15.65 -3.76
N HIS A 43 -13.43 -14.58 -3.01
CA HIS A 43 -12.39 -13.71 -2.45
C HIS A 43 -12.68 -13.49 -0.97
N LEU A 44 -11.62 -13.43 -0.16
CA LEU A 44 -11.66 -13.00 1.23
C LEU A 44 -11.07 -11.59 1.35
N SER A 45 -11.68 -10.74 2.16
CA SER A 45 -11.18 -9.40 2.44
C SER A 45 -11.23 -9.04 3.92
N TRP A 46 -10.23 -8.26 4.35
CA TRP A 46 -10.15 -7.72 5.70
C TRP A 46 -9.78 -6.24 5.65
N GLY A 47 -10.18 -5.48 6.67
CA GLY A 47 -9.58 -4.17 6.93
C GLY A 47 -8.26 -4.33 7.67
N LEU A 48 -7.16 -3.78 7.14
CA LEU A 48 -5.86 -3.71 7.80
C LEU A 48 -5.96 -3.09 9.19
N LEU A 49 -6.72 -2.01 9.27
CA LEU A 49 -6.95 -1.25 10.50
C LEU A 49 -8.17 -1.78 11.28
N SER A 50 -8.83 -2.83 10.79
CA SER A 50 -9.96 -3.46 11.48
C SER A 50 -9.45 -4.56 12.43
N GLY A 51 -10.05 -4.64 13.61
CA GLY A 51 -9.75 -5.68 14.59
C GLY A 51 -10.40 -7.03 14.28
N GLN A 52 -11.13 -7.15 13.17
CA GLN A 52 -11.96 -8.31 12.84
C GLN A 52 -11.09 -9.53 12.55
N ALA A 53 -11.47 -10.69 13.10
CA ALA A 53 -10.80 -11.94 12.80
C ALA A 53 -11.45 -12.64 11.61
N VAL A 54 -12.77 -12.51 11.46
CA VAL A 54 -13.53 -13.13 10.38
C VAL A 54 -13.47 -12.23 9.14
N PRO A 55 -13.07 -12.75 7.96
CA PRO A 55 -13.08 -11.99 6.72
C PRO A 55 -14.50 -11.63 6.27
N ALA A 56 -14.62 -10.59 5.45
CA ALA A 56 -15.70 -10.56 4.48
C ALA A 56 -15.38 -11.51 3.30
N ALA A 57 -16.38 -12.18 2.76
CA ALA A 57 -16.24 -13.03 1.58
C ALA A 57 -17.20 -12.61 0.48
N VAL A 58 -16.71 -12.66 -0.74
CA VAL A 58 -17.50 -12.57 -1.97
C VAL A 58 -17.32 -13.89 -2.71
N LEU A 59 -18.39 -14.68 -2.79
CA LEU A 59 -18.39 -16.02 -3.36
C LEU A 59 -19.06 -15.97 -4.74
N HIS A 60 -18.32 -16.30 -5.78
CA HIS A 60 -18.81 -16.37 -7.16
C HIS A 60 -19.10 -17.80 -7.61
N ASP A 61 -18.52 -18.80 -6.93
CA ASP A 61 -18.87 -20.22 -7.06
C ASP A 61 -19.17 -20.81 -5.67
N PRO A 62 -20.42 -20.67 -5.18
CA PRO A 62 -20.80 -21.16 -3.86
C PRO A 62 -20.62 -22.68 -3.69
N ASP A 63 -20.70 -23.45 -4.78
CA ASP A 63 -20.54 -24.91 -4.73
C ASP A 63 -19.08 -25.29 -4.48
N ALA A 64 -18.14 -24.67 -5.22
CA ALA A 64 -16.71 -24.86 -5.01
C ALA A 64 -16.27 -24.41 -3.59
N THR A 65 -16.87 -23.34 -3.07
CA THR A 65 -16.51 -22.82 -1.73
C THR A 65 -16.87 -23.78 -0.59
N GLN A 66 -17.79 -24.73 -0.80
CA GLN A 66 -18.19 -25.68 0.26
C GLN A 66 -17.03 -26.56 0.75
N GLU A 67 -15.95 -26.69 -0.02
CA GLU A 67 -14.76 -27.45 0.39
C GLU A 67 -14.05 -26.81 1.60
N TRP A 68 -14.11 -25.48 1.73
CA TRP A 68 -13.38 -24.73 2.76
C TRP A 68 -14.22 -23.78 3.62
N LEU A 69 -15.41 -23.37 3.19
CA LEU A 69 -16.20 -22.32 3.84
C LEU A 69 -16.52 -22.65 5.31
N TRP A 70 -16.80 -23.93 5.61
CA TRP A 70 -17.03 -24.42 6.98
C TRP A 70 -15.79 -24.28 7.87
N ALA A 71 -14.59 -24.34 7.31
CA ALA A 71 -13.34 -24.23 8.05
C ALA A 71 -13.12 -22.79 8.56
N VAL A 72 -13.46 -21.79 7.73
CA VAL A 72 -13.25 -20.36 8.01
C VAL A 72 -14.43 -19.73 8.76
N TYR A 73 -15.67 -20.05 8.37
CA TYR A 73 -16.88 -19.42 8.94
C TYR A 73 -17.68 -20.34 9.88
N GLY A 74 -17.40 -21.64 9.87
CA GLY A 74 -18.14 -22.64 10.63
C GLY A 74 -19.27 -23.29 9.84
N GLU A 75 -19.71 -24.46 10.32
CA GLU A 75 -20.79 -25.26 9.71
C GLU A 75 -22.12 -24.48 9.53
N PRO A 76 -22.59 -23.65 10.49
CA PRO A 76 -23.87 -22.94 10.32
C PRO A 76 -23.89 -21.98 9.13
N VAL A 77 -22.76 -21.33 8.84
CA VAL A 77 -22.62 -20.42 7.70
C VAL A 77 -22.53 -21.21 6.40
N ALA A 78 -21.74 -22.29 6.36
CA ALA A 78 -21.63 -23.16 5.19
C ALA A 78 -23.00 -23.75 4.79
N LEU A 79 -23.76 -24.25 5.76
CA LEU A 79 -25.12 -24.74 5.54
C LEU A 79 -26.06 -23.64 5.05
N ALA A 80 -25.96 -22.41 5.57
CA ALA A 80 -26.79 -21.31 5.11
C ALA A 80 -26.50 -20.93 3.64
N VAL A 81 -25.23 -20.98 3.24
CA VAL A 81 -24.83 -20.80 1.84
C VAL A 81 -25.36 -21.95 0.97
N ALA A 82 -25.22 -23.21 1.39
CA ALA A 82 -25.74 -24.35 0.64
C ALA A 82 -27.28 -24.33 0.51
N ASP A 83 -27.99 -23.93 1.57
CA ASP A 83 -29.46 -23.92 1.63
C ASP A 83 -30.11 -22.74 0.86
N GLY A 84 -29.34 -21.80 0.33
CA GLY A 84 -29.95 -20.62 -0.29
C GLY A 84 -30.41 -19.55 0.70
N ARG A 85 -30.02 -19.62 1.98
CA ARG A 85 -30.53 -18.72 3.03
C ARG A 85 -29.80 -17.38 3.01
N SER A 86 -30.42 -16.36 3.61
CA SER A 86 -29.85 -15.03 3.86
C SER A 86 -30.22 -14.60 5.29
N GLY A 87 -29.41 -13.75 5.90
CA GLY A 87 -29.65 -13.23 7.25
C GLY A 87 -28.40 -13.18 8.12
N GLU A 88 -28.60 -12.77 9.37
CA GLU A 88 -27.54 -12.72 10.38
C GLU A 88 -27.23 -14.13 10.89
N LEU A 89 -25.94 -14.46 10.94
CA LEU A 89 -25.41 -15.73 11.40
C LEU A 89 -24.24 -15.47 12.34
N THR A 90 -23.95 -16.44 13.20
CA THR A 90 -22.73 -16.43 14.01
C THR A 90 -21.66 -17.25 13.33
N ALA A 91 -20.60 -16.58 12.89
CA ALA A 91 -19.42 -17.23 12.35
C ALA A 91 -18.51 -17.70 13.50
N THR A 92 -18.03 -18.94 13.40
CA THR A 92 -17.03 -19.50 14.30
C THR A 92 -16.18 -20.47 13.50
N ALA A 93 -14.94 -20.07 13.20
CA ALA A 93 -14.00 -20.88 12.42
C ALA A 93 -13.85 -22.27 13.04
N ALA A 94 -14.20 -23.31 12.27
CA ALA A 94 -13.97 -24.69 12.67
C ALA A 94 -12.47 -25.06 12.65
N ARG A 95 -11.68 -24.33 11.84
CA ARG A 95 -10.21 -24.39 11.78
C ARG A 95 -9.61 -23.00 12.00
N PRO A 96 -9.49 -22.54 13.26
CA PRO A 96 -8.96 -21.21 13.58
C PRO A 96 -7.54 -20.97 13.04
N GLU A 97 -6.71 -22.00 12.98
CA GLU A 97 -5.35 -21.99 12.44
C GLU A 97 -5.31 -21.65 10.94
N LEU A 98 -6.24 -22.22 10.16
CA LEU A 98 -6.35 -21.94 8.72
C LEU A 98 -6.88 -20.52 8.49
N ALA A 99 -7.91 -20.10 9.23
CA ALA A 99 -8.43 -18.74 9.15
C ALA A 99 -7.36 -17.70 9.52
N TYR A 100 -6.52 -18.03 10.50
CA TYR A 100 -5.39 -17.19 10.90
C TYR A 100 -4.29 -17.14 9.83
N ALA A 101 -3.92 -18.29 9.24
CA ALA A 101 -2.95 -18.36 8.14
C ALA A 101 -3.44 -17.56 6.92
N ALA A 102 -4.72 -17.68 6.56
CA ALA A 102 -5.34 -16.93 5.47
C ALA A 102 -5.25 -15.40 5.68
N ARG A 103 -5.53 -14.93 6.91
CA ARG A 103 -5.38 -13.52 7.26
C ARG A 103 -3.92 -13.05 7.17
N GLN A 104 -2.98 -13.87 7.66
CA GLN A 104 -1.55 -13.55 7.55
C GLN A 104 -1.06 -13.53 6.10
N LEU A 105 -1.57 -14.43 5.26
CA LEU A 105 -1.27 -14.45 3.83
C LEU A 105 -1.80 -13.17 3.13
N GLY A 106 -3.06 -12.80 3.37
CA GLY A 106 -3.62 -11.55 2.86
C GLY A 106 -2.86 -10.31 3.34
N TYR A 107 -2.36 -10.33 4.58
CA TYR A 107 -1.47 -9.29 5.11
C TYR A 107 -0.10 -9.26 4.42
N ALA A 108 0.51 -10.42 4.17
CA ALA A 108 1.80 -10.50 3.49
C ALA A 108 1.69 -9.97 2.05
N TYR A 109 0.60 -10.29 1.34
CA TYR A 109 0.32 -9.70 0.02
C TYR A 109 0.10 -8.19 0.10
N TRP A 110 -0.64 -7.71 1.09
CA TRP A 110 -0.78 -6.26 1.30
C TRP A 110 0.57 -5.60 1.56
N ALA A 111 1.43 -6.18 2.40
CA ALA A 111 2.76 -5.64 2.68
C ALA A 111 3.63 -5.60 1.42
N ALA A 112 3.54 -6.62 0.57
CA ALA A 112 4.28 -6.63 -0.71
C ALA A 112 3.88 -5.47 -1.64
N HIS A 113 2.64 -4.98 -1.55
CA HIS A 113 2.11 -3.94 -2.44
C HIS A 113 2.07 -2.54 -1.82
N TRP A 114 1.87 -2.45 -0.50
CA TRP A 114 1.51 -1.21 0.19
C TRP A 114 2.34 -0.92 1.44
N TRP A 115 3.36 -1.73 1.74
CA TRP A 115 4.23 -1.46 2.87
C TRP A 115 4.84 -0.05 2.77
N PRO A 116 4.59 0.83 3.75
CA PRO A 116 4.91 2.24 3.63
C PRO A 116 6.36 2.54 4.04
N ALA A 117 7.32 1.92 3.36
CA ALA A 117 8.74 2.16 3.61
C ALA A 117 9.06 3.66 3.49
N SER A 118 9.73 4.19 4.50
CA SER A 118 10.05 5.62 4.57
C SER A 118 11.32 5.86 5.38
N THR A 119 12.33 6.45 4.73
CA THR A 119 13.52 6.95 5.41
C THR A 119 13.16 8.16 6.29
N ILE A 120 12.22 8.99 5.84
CA ILE A 120 11.79 10.20 6.55
C ILE A 120 11.05 9.86 7.85
N ASP A 121 10.12 8.91 7.79
CA ASP A 121 9.29 8.51 8.94
C ASP A 121 9.91 7.37 9.76
N GLY A 122 11.10 6.87 9.34
CA GLY A 122 11.82 5.79 10.04
C GLY A 122 11.14 4.42 9.94
N ILE A 123 10.47 4.14 8.81
CA ILE A 123 9.84 2.86 8.53
C ILE A 123 10.77 2.05 7.61
N PRO A 124 11.41 0.96 8.10
CA PRO A 124 12.37 0.21 7.31
C PRO A 124 11.68 -0.49 6.13
N ALA A 125 12.38 -0.62 5.00
CA ALA A 125 11.91 -1.43 3.89
C ALA A 125 11.95 -2.92 4.24
N LEU A 126 10.96 -3.67 3.76
CA LEU A 126 10.95 -5.13 3.86
C LEU A 126 11.86 -5.71 2.77
N ASP A 127 12.68 -6.69 3.14
CA ASP A 127 13.44 -7.48 2.18
C ASP A 127 12.47 -8.35 1.35
N SER A 128 12.50 -8.19 0.02
CA SER A 128 11.59 -8.87 -0.89
C SER A 128 11.78 -10.38 -0.95
N GLU A 129 13.00 -10.87 -0.73
CA GLU A 129 13.27 -12.31 -0.70
C GLU A 129 12.79 -12.95 0.61
N VAL A 130 12.97 -12.24 1.73
CA VAL A 130 12.42 -12.71 3.02
C VAL A 130 10.90 -12.69 2.98
N LEU A 131 10.28 -11.61 2.49
CA LEU A 131 8.83 -11.51 2.36
C LEU A 131 8.28 -12.55 1.38
N GLY A 132 8.98 -12.83 0.28
CA GLY A 132 8.60 -13.90 -0.65
C GLY A 132 8.59 -15.29 -0.01
N ARG A 133 9.52 -15.57 0.93
CA ARG A 133 9.52 -16.82 1.72
C ARG A 133 8.37 -16.87 2.72
N ASP A 134 8.05 -15.76 3.38
CA ASP A 134 6.87 -15.67 4.25
C ASP A 134 5.59 -15.98 3.47
N ILE A 135 5.41 -15.35 2.29
CA ILE A 135 4.27 -15.60 1.39
C ILE A 135 4.22 -17.08 0.99
N ALA A 136 5.32 -17.66 0.50
CA ALA A 136 5.34 -19.05 0.06
C ALA A 136 4.96 -20.04 1.17
N ALA A 137 5.48 -19.84 2.39
CA ALA A 137 5.15 -20.68 3.54
C ALA A 137 3.67 -20.54 3.96
N LEU A 138 3.13 -19.32 3.90
CA LEU A 138 1.73 -19.05 4.20
C LEU A 138 0.78 -19.61 3.11
N THR A 139 1.17 -19.54 1.84
CA THR A 139 0.46 -20.17 0.72
C THR A 139 0.37 -21.69 0.90
N GLU A 140 1.48 -22.36 1.28
CA GLU A 140 1.48 -23.80 1.59
C GLU A 140 0.53 -24.12 2.75
N ALA A 141 0.54 -23.30 3.82
CA ALA A 141 -0.39 -23.46 4.93
C ALA A 141 -1.87 -23.26 4.54
N CYS A 142 -2.13 -22.55 3.43
CA CYS A 142 -3.47 -22.24 2.92
C CYS A 142 -3.83 -23.04 1.66
N GLU A 143 -3.09 -24.10 1.31
CA GLU A 143 -3.23 -24.84 0.04
C GLU A 143 -4.66 -25.31 -0.26
N SER A 144 -5.46 -25.58 0.78
CA SER A 144 -6.82 -26.08 0.63
C SER A 144 -7.85 -24.99 0.31
N ILE A 145 -7.46 -23.72 0.29
CA ILE A 145 -8.39 -22.59 0.09
C ILE A 145 -7.94 -21.62 -0.99
N VAL A 146 -6.63 -21.43 -1.21
CA VAL A 146 -6.11 -20.45 -2.19
C VAL A 146 -6.36 -20.91 -3.63
N ASP A 147 -6.56 -19.95 -4.53
CA ASP A 147 -6.75 -20.20 -5.97
C ASP A 147 -5.99 -19.16 -6.81
N GLY A 148 -5.95 -19.38 -8.12
CA GLY A 148 -5.53 -18.37 -9.10
C GLY A 148 -4.11 -17.86 -8.88
N ALA A 149 -3.98 -16.54 -8.81
CA ALA A 149 -2.67 -15.89 -8.63
C ALA A 149 -2.11 -16.13 -7.23
N ASP A 150 -2.97 -16.27 -6.22
CA ASP A 150 -2.54 -16.46 -4.82
C ASP A 150 -2.16 -17.92 -4.52
N ALA A 151 -2.57 -18.87 -5.37
CA ALA A 151 -2.09 -20.25 -5.32
C ALA A 151 -0.67 -20.42 -5.89
N GLN A 152 -0.17 -19.46 -6.65
CA GLN A 152 1.20 -19.47 -7.19
C GLN A 152 2.00 -18.35 -6.52
N PRO A 153 3.00 -18.63 -5.68
CA PRO A 153 3.83 -17.57 -5.12
C PRO A 153 4.49 -16.81 -6.28
N SER A 154 4.06 -15.57 -6.52
CA SER A 154 4.62 -14.74 -7.58
C SER A 154 6.11 -14.59 -7.33
N PRO A 155 6.97 -14.69 -8.36
CA PRO A 155 8.36 -14.29 -8.22
C PRO A 155 8.37 -12.80 -7.92
N MET A 156 8.53 -12.46 -6.64
CA MET A 156 8.91 -11.11 -6.24
C MET A 156 10.23 -10.80 -6.99
N GLY A 157 10.34 -9.56 -7.51
CA GLY A 157 11.40 -9.15 -8.43
C GLY A 157 12.83 -9.49 -7.97
N PRO A 158 13.82 -9.35 -8.86
CA PRO A 158 15.18 -9.82 -8.62
C PRO A 158 15.80 -9.23 -7.34
N PRO A 159 16.75 -9.95 -6.72
CA PRO A 159 17.34 -9.60 -5.43
C PRO A 159 17.77 -8.13 -5.34
N SER A 160 17.37 -7.45 -4.27
CA SER A 160 17.99 -6.19 -3.87
C SER A 160 19.25 -6.52 -3.06
N GLU A 161 20.43 -6.21 -3.59
CA GLU A 161 21.65 -6.26 -2.79
C GLU A 161 21.55 -5.18 -1.70
N ALA A 162 21.48 -5.60 -0.44
CA ALA A 162 21.39 -4.71 0.72
C ALA A 162 22.59 -3.76 0.78
N ILE A 163 22.41 -2.54 0.29
CA ILE A 163 23.31 -1.43 0.53
C ILE A 163 22.88 -0.79 1.85
N ALA A 164 23.77 -0.86 2.85
CA ALA A 164 23.58 -0.23 4.14
C ALA A 164 23.09 1.22 3.99
N ALA A 165 21.87 1.49 4.48
CA ALA A 165 21.31 2.82 4.57
C ALA A 165 22.24 3.69 5.44
N ARG A 166 22.89 4.68 4.83
CA ARG A 166 23.63 5.70 5.58
C ARG A 166 22.61 6.66 6.19
N ARG A 167 22.21 6.35 7.41
CA ARG A 167 21.52 7.23 8.35
C ARG A 167 22.48 8.35 8.77
N GLN A 168 22.67 9.34 7.91
CA GLN A 168 23.35 10.62 8.17
C GLN A 168 23.23 11.46 6.90
N ASP A 169 22.34 12.46 6.92
CA ASP A 169 22.45 13.75 6.21
C ASP A 169 21.11 14.53 6.11
N TYR A 170 20.07 14.16 6.87
CA TYR A 170 18.96 15.09 7.13
C TYR A 170 19.37 16.13 8.19
N ALA A 171 20.20 17.08 7.77
CA ALA A 171 20.33 18.34 8.47
C ALA A 171 19.06 19.15 8.21
N LEU A 172 18.31 19.40 9.28
CA LEU A 172 17.17 20.31 9.33
C LEU A 172 17.60 21.70 8.83
N ALA A 173 17.36 22.03 7.56
CA ALA A 173 17.56 23.37 7.03
C ALA A 173 16.26 24.16 7.16
N ALA A 174 16.08 24.79 8.31
CA ALA A 174 15.23 25.96 8.43
C ALA A 174 15.87 27.12 7.62
N GLY A 175 15.20 27.59 6.58
CA GLY A 175 15.38 28.92 5.99
C GLY A 175 16.79 29.30 5.52
N ALA A 176 17.15 28.94 4.30
CA ALA A 176 17.91 29.75 3.33
C ALA A 176 18.04 28.93 2.04
N ALA A 177 17.92 29.59 0.88
CA ALA A 177 18.06 28.98 -0.44
C ALA A 177 19.30 28.06 -0.50
N GLY A 178 19.12 26.84 -1.01
CA GLY A 178 20.19 25.86 -1.14
C GLY A 178 21.35 26.39 -1.99
N PRO A 179 22.59 25.91 -1.76
CA PRO A 179 23.75 26.32 -2.54
C PRO A 179 23.62 25.77 -3.96
N GLY A 180 23.16 26.61 -4.88
CA GLY A 180 22.99 26.25 -6.30
C GLY A 180 22.05 27.17 -7.07
N HIS A 181 21.12 27.85 -6.39
CA HIS A 181 20.15 28.73 -7.04
C HIS A 181 20.63 30.19 -7.05
N THR A 182 20.99 30.69 -8.22
CA THR A 182 21.28 32.11 -8.46
C THR A 182 20.02 32.96 -8.70
N GLY A 183 18.84 32.32 -8.79
CA GLY A 183 17.54 32.95 -9.00
C GLY A 183 16.75 33.31 -7.72
N LEU A 184 15.72 34.13 -7.88
CA LEU A 184 14.78 34.52 -6.82
C LEU A 184 13.75 33.42 -6.59
N ALA A 185 13.68 32.85 -5.38
CA ALA A 185 12.61 31.93 -4.99
C ALA A 185 11.26 32.68 -4.92
N LEU A 186 10.30 32.25 -5.73
CA LEU A 186 8.94 32.79 -5.76
C LEU A 186 8.02 32.07 -4.76
N ALA A 187 8.13 30.74 -4.71
CA ALA A 187 7.34 29.89 -3.82
C ALA A 187 8.05 28.57 -3.56
N THR A 188 7.73 27.93 -2.43
CA THR A 188 8.18 26.57 -2.12
C THR A 188 7.08 25.84 -1.36
N GLY A 189 7.10 24.51 -1.40
CA GLY A 189 6.17 23.69 -0.64
C GLY A 189 6.64 22.25 -0.51
N THR A 190 5.93 21.53 0.37
CA THR A 190 6.13 20.11 0.62
C THR A 190 4.78 19.40 0.61
N SER A 191 4.75 18.16 0.12
CA SER A 191 3.51 17.37 0.08
C SER A 191 3.79 15.87 0.07
N GLY A 192 2.76 15.10 0.42
CA GLY A 192 2.72 13.65 0.19
C GLY A 192 2.27 13.33 -1.23
N TRP A 193 2.04 12.05 -1.50
CA TRP A 193 1.57 11.55 -2.79
C TRP A 193 0.55 10.43 -2.63
N ASP A 194 -0.25 10.18 -3.68
CA ASP A 194 -1.17 9.05 -3.71
C ASP A 194 -0.41 7.78 -4.06
N TRP A 195 -0.22 6.91 -3.05
CA TRP A 195 0.55 5.66 -3.16
C TRP A 195 0.11 4.77 -4.34
N ARG A 196 -1.15 4.88 -4.77
CA ARG A 196 -1.68 4.07 -5.89
C ARG A 196 -1.09 4.45 -7.24
N ARG A 197 -0.46 5.61 -7.37
CA ARG A 197 0.05 6.17 -8.63
C ARG A 197 1.46 5.73 -9.00
N CYS A 198 2.15 5.02 -8.11
CA CYS A 198 3.47 4.45 -8.39
C CYS A 198 3.54 3.02 -7.86
N PRO A 199 4.31 2.12 -8.48
CA PRO A 199 4.60 0.81 -7.92
C PRO A 199 5.29 0.92 -6.54
N PRO A 200 5.14 -0.10 -5.67
CA PRO A 200 5.89 -0.15 -4.42
C PRO A 200 7.40 -0.08 -4.68
N GLY A 201 8.13 0.57 -3.77
CA GLY A 201 9.58 0.68 -3.84
C GLY A 201 10.12 1.76 -4.78
N VAL A 202 9.29 2.65 -5.34
CA VAL A 202 9.75 3.77 -6.19
C VAL A 202 9.97 5.07 -5.41
N LEU A 203 9.03 5.43 -4.53
CA LEU A 203 9.02 6.68 -3.76
C LEU A 203 8.88 6.40 -2.26
N ASP A 204 9.46 7.28 -1.44
CA ASP A 204 9.28 7.27 0.01
C ASP A 204 7.81 7.50 0.38
N ALA A 205 7.28 6.74 1.33
CA ALA A 205 5.86 6.76 1.69
C ALA A 205 5.43 7.97 2.55
N SER A 206 6.35 8.82 3.00
CA SER A 206 6.05 9.95 3.89
C SER A 206 5.12 10.99 3.24
N GLU A 207 4.35 11.71 4.07
CA GLU A 207 3.59 12.90 3.62
C GLU A 207 4.50 14.12 3.38
N PHE A 208 5.80 13.97 3.57
CA PHE A 208 6.81 14.99 3.29
C PHE A 208 7.79 14.55 2.19
N ALA A 209 7.46 13.47 1.47
CA ALA A 209 8.36 12.89 0.46
C ALA A 209 8.63 13.83 -0.72
N ILE A 210 7.71 14.74 -1.05
CA ILE A 210 7.85 15.73 -2.12
C ILE A 210 8.23 17.08 -1.55
N SER A 211 9.21 17.73 -2.18
CA SER A 211 9.46 19.16 -2.04
C SER A 211 9.56 19.81 -3.42
N TRP A 212 9.16 21.07 -3.53
CA TRP A 212 9.24 21.82 -4.77
C TRP A 212 9.64 23.26 -4.52
N LEU A 213 10.27 23.86 -5.54
CA LEU A 213 10.73 25.24 -5.56
C LEU A 213 10.34 25.87 -6.89
N LEU A 214 9.59 26.95 -6.84
CA LEU A 214 9.36 27.85 -7.97
C LEU A 214 10.37 28.99 -7.87
N ALA A 215 11.23 29.15 -8.87
CA ALA A 215 12.26 30.18 -8.89
C ALA A 215 12.25 30.97 -10.20
N ARG A 216 12.71 32.22 -10.14
CA ARG A 216 12.86 33.10 -11.30
C ARG A 216 14.30 33.52 -11.47
N GLU A 217 14.88 33.21 -12.61
CA GLU A 217 16.24 33.56 -12.97
C GLU A 217 16.27 34.24 -14.34
N SER A 218 16.93 35.39 -14.43
CA SER A 218 17.08 36.15 -15.69
C SER A 218 15.76 36.38 -16.48
N GLY A 219 14.63 36.48 -15.76
CA GLY A 219 13.29 36.67 -16.34
C GLY A 219 12.55 35.40 -16.73
N SER A 220 13.17 34.22 -16.62
CA SER A 220 12.52 32.92 -16.82
C SER A 220 12.13 32.30 -15.48
N THR A 221 10.94 31.70 -15.42
CA THR A 221 10.49 30.97 -14.22
C THR A 221 10.66 29.48 -14.45
N SER A 222 11.29 28.79 -13.50
CA SER A 222 11.40 27.33 -13.48
C SER A 222 10.80 26.76 -12.19
N VAL A 223 10.30 25.54 -12.30
CA VAL A 223 9.93 24.72 -11.16
C VAL A 223 10.91 23.56 -11.05
N GLU A 224 11.52 23.42 -9.87
CA GLU A 224 12.27 22.25 -9.50
C GLU A 224 11.42 21.39 -8.56
N VAL A 225 11.25 20.11 -8.90
CA VAL A 225 10.57 19.12 -8.09
C VAL A 225 11.58 18.10 -7.61
N ARG A 226 11.58 17.86 -6.30
CA ARG A 226 12.38 16.83 -5.63
C ARG A 226 11.47 15.85 -4.91
N ALA A 227 11.76 14.57 -5.03
CA ALA A 227 11.06 13.54 -4.29
C ALA A 227 12.03 12.50 -3.73
N THR A 228 11.86 12.14 -2.47
CA THR A 228 12.69 11.11 -1.83
C THR A 228 12.38 9.75 -2.45
N ALA A 229 13.41 9.03 -2.91
CA ALA A 229 13.26 7.67 -3.41
C ALA A 229 12.91 6.71 -2.25
N ALA A 230 12.25 5.59 -2.57
CA ALA A 230 12.01 4.58 -1.56
C ALA A 230 13.34 4.03 -0.99
N PRO A 231 13.37 3.61 0.28
CA PRO A 231 14.54 2.94 0.84
C PRO A 231 14.90 1.70 0.02
N HIS A 232 16.20 1.51 -0.23
CA HIS A 232 16.73 0.40 -1.03
C HIS A 232 16.21 0.33 -2.49
N LEU A 233 15.78 1.46 -3.07
CA LEU A 233 15.45 1.54 -4.49
C LEU A 233 16.61 1.01 -5.35
N ASP A 234 16.32 0.07 -6.24
CA ASP A 234 17.27 -0.46 -7.21
C ASP A 234 17.66 0.62 -8.24
N ALA A 235 18.97 0.86 -8.38
CA ALA A 235 19.54 1.75 -9.40
C ALA A 235 19.21 1.29 -10.84
N GLY A 236 18.84 0.02 -11.02
CA GLY A 236 18.40 -0.59 -12.28
C GLY A 236 16.97 -0.27 -12.72
N LEU A 237 16.21 0.58 -12.02
CA LEU A 237 14.81 0.85 -12.32
C LEU A 237 14.58 1.23 -13.81
N PRO A 238 13.79 0.43 -14.56
CA PRO A 238 13.49 0.69 -15.96
C PRO A 238 12.94 2.10 -16.19
N VAL A 239 13.30 2.72 -17.32
CA VAL A 239 12.91 4.10 -17.64
C VAL A 239 11.39 4.31 -17.62
N HIS A 240 10.61 3.31 -18.01
CA HIS A 240 9.15 3.38 -18.02
C HIS A 240 8.51 3.31 -16.63
N LEU A 241 9.25 2.89 -15.60
CA LEU A 241 8.79 2.89 -14.20
C LEU A 241 9.27 4.13 -13.43
N ARG A 242 9.97 5.07 -14.09
CA ARG A 242 10.43 6.29 -13.43
C ARG A 242 9.27 7.25 -13.19
N PRO A 243 9.20 7.87 -12.00
CA PRO A 243 8.12 8.79 -11.68
C PRO A 243 8.23 10.07 -12.52
N ARG A 244 7.08 10.70 -12.72
CA ARG A 244 6.91 12.04 -13.28
C ARG A 244 6.18 12.90 -12.27
N ALA A 245 6.44 14.20 -12.31
CA ALA A 245 5.69 15.18 -11.53
C ALA A 245 4.74 15.94 -12.43
N ARG A 246 3.45 15.91 -12.11
CA ARG A 246 2.45 16.81 -12.70
C ARG A 246 2.36 18.05 -11.83
N VAL A 247 2.90 19.16 -12.32
CA VAL A 247 2.87 20.46 -11.65
C VAL A 247 1.64 21.21 -12.15
N VAL A 248 0.66 21.40 -11.27
CA VAL A 248 -0.54 22.18 -11.56
C VAL A 248 -0.31 23.60 -11.10
N THR A 249 -0.36 24.53 -12.04
CA THR A 249 -0.24 25.98 -11.79
C THR A 249 -1.60 26.66 -11.97
N ASP A 250 -1.64 27.99 -11.80
CA ASP A 250 -2.81 28.81 -12.11
C ASP A 250 -3.07 28.95 -13.62
N SER A 251 -2.08 28.65 -14.46
CA SER A 251 -2.18 28.73 -15.93
C SER A 251 -2.40 27.36 -16.59
N VAL A 252 -1.42 26.45 -16.46
CA VAL A 252 -1.42 25.14 -17.12
C VAL A 252 -0.74 24.06 -16.27
N ALA A 253 -1.19 22.81 -16.43
CA ALA A 253 -0.50 21.66 -15.87
C ALA A 253 0.69 21.28 -16.76
N THR A 254 1.85 21.05 -16.15
CA THR A 254 3.10 20.67 -16.85
C THR A 254 3.65 19.37 -16.27
N ASP A 255 4.06 18.44 -17.13
CA ASP A 255 4.63 17.16 -16.73
C ASP A 255 6.16 17.17 -16.76
N VAL A 256 6.77 17.16 -15.59
CA VAL A 256 8.22 17.13 -15.37
C VAL A 256 8.69 15.67 -15.28
N ALA A 257 9.65 15.28 -16.12
CA ALA A 257 10.29 13.97 -16.01
C ALA A 257 11.34 13.98 -14.89
N LEU A 258 11.27 13.03 -13.96
CA LEU A 258 12.22 12.95 -12.85
C LEU A 258 13.36 11.98 -13.17
N ARG A 259 14.56 12.31 -12.67
CA ARG A 259 15.75 11.48 -12.76
C ARG A 259 16.29 11.24 -11.36
N LEU A 260 16.73 10.01 -11.10
CA LEU A 260 17.33 9.66 -9.82
C LEU A 260 18.74 10.24 -9.73
N THR A 261 18.99 11.01 -8.66
CA THR A 261 20.30 11.57 -8.30
C THR A 261 20.57 11.21 -6.85
N GLY A 262 21.45 10.24 -6.61
CA GLY A 262 21.61 9.65 -5.27
C GLY A 262 20.32 8.92 -4.86
N ASP A 263 19.72 9.37 -3.77
CA ASP A 263 18.46 8.88 -3.19
C ASP A 263 17.27 9.80 -3.49
N THR A 264 17.44 10.78 -4.38
CA THR A 264 16.43 11.80 -4.65
C THR A 264 16.07 11.82 -6.13
N TRP A 265 14.80 11.71 -6.44
CA TRP A 265 14.24 12.02 -7.75
C TRP A 265 14.21 13.52 -7.95
N VAL A 266 14.85 14.02 -9.01
CA VAL A 266 14.92 15.45 -9.32
C VAL A 266 14.45 15.69 -10.75
N GLY A 267 13.65 16.73 -10.95
CA GLY A 267 13.30 17.24 -12.27
C GLY A 267 13.08 18.74 -12.23
N GLU A 268 13.39 19.40 -13.34
CA GLU A 268 13.23 20.83 -13.52
C GLU A 268 12.61 21.11 -14.88
N GLU A 269 11.65 22.04 -14.93
CA GLU A 269 11.06 22.54 -16.18
C GLU A 269 10.77 24.03 -16.10
N LEU A 270 10.74 24.67 -17.28
CA LEU A 270 10.30 26.05 -17.40
C LEU A 270 8.77 26.12 -17.33
N VAL A 271 8.26 27.07 -16.55
CA VAL A 271 6.82 27.28 -16.37
C VAL A 271 6.48 28.76 -16.53
N ASP A 272 5.31 29.04 -17.10
CA ASP A 272 4.76 30.41 -17.16
C ASP A 272 3.68 30.56 -16.08
N ALA A 273 4.13 30.65 -14.83
CA ALA A 273 3.28 30.76 -13.66
C ALA A 273 3.98 31.52 -12.52
N GLU A 274 3.20 32.16 -11.66
CA GLU A 274 3.70 32.82 -10.44
C GLU A 274 3.37 32.04 -9.17
N ASN A 275 2.54 30.99 -9.29
CA ASN A 275 2.13 30.14 -8.18
C ASN A 275 1.96 28.67 -8.62
N ILE A 276 2.15 27.77 -7.66
CA ILE A 276 1.88 26.33 -7.82
C ILE A 276 0.68 25.99 -6.95
N VAL A 277 -0.33 25.37 -7.56
CA VAL A 277 -1.55 24.92 -6.89
C VAL A 277 -1.32 23.56 -6.23
N ARG A 278 -0.71 22.62 -6.96
CA ARG A 278 -0.41 21.26 -6.48
C ARG A 278 0.72 20.63 -7.30
N VAL A 279 1.46 19.71 -6.68
CA VAL A 279 2.41 18.83 -7.36
C VAL A 279 2.00 17.39 -7.06
N ASP A 280 1.70 16.62 -8.09
CA ASP A 280 1.37 15.19 -7.98
C ASP A 280 2.47 14.34 -8.59
N LEU A 281 2.87 13.25 -7.93
CA LEU A 281 3.74 12.25 -8.52
C LEU A 281 2.94 11.06 -9.06
N TYR A 282 3.42 10.52 -10.18
CA TYR A 282 2.84 9.34 -10.79
C TYR A 282 3.85 8.62 -11.69
N VAL A 283 3.66 7.32 -11.90
CA VAL A 283 4.29 6.56 -12.97
C VAL A 283 3.26 6.40 -14.10
N PRO A 284 3.58 6.74 -15.36
CA PRO A 284 2.65 6.60 -16.46
C PRO A 284 2.09 5.18 -16.59
N GLY A 285 0.76 5.06 -16.63
CA GLY A 285 0.07 3.76 -16.74
C GLY A 285 -0.16 3.04 -15.40
N VAL A 286 0.19 3.66 -14.27
CA VAL A 286 -0.02 3.09 -12.93
C VAL A 286 -1.08 3.88 -12.17
N GLY A 287 -2.08 3.17 -11.67
CA GLY A 287 -3.07 3.73 -10.76
C GLY A 287 -4.08 4.70 -11.39
N PRO A 288 -4.85 5.42 -10.56
CA PRO A 288 -5.84 6.38 -11.02
C PRO A 288 -5.17 7.60 -11.65
N ALA A 289 -5.83 8.19 -12.65
CA ALA A 289 -5.28 9.34 -13.35
C ALA A 289 -5.08 10.54 -12.40
N PRO A 290 -4.08 11.41 -12.65
CA PRO A 290 -3.79 12.57 -11.82
C PRO A 290 -5.00 13.49 -11.54
N ASP A 291 -5.91 13.58 -12.51
CA ASP A 291 -7.04 14.51 -12.53
C ASP A 291 -8.32 13.96 -11.88
N GLU A 292 -8.38 12.65 -11.56
CA GLU A 292 -9.57 11.99 -10.98
C GLU A 292 -9.68 12.18 -9.45
N THR A 293 -8.98 13.17 -8.90
CA THR A 293 -8.68 13.27 -7.46
C THR A 293 -9.88 13.44 -6.53
N SER A 294 -10.99 14.03 -6.98
CA SER A 294 -12.00 14.55 -6.04
C SER A 294 -12.79 13.49 -5.26
N ALA A 295 -13.02 12.30 -5.81
CA ALA A 295 -13.72 11.22 -5.10
C ALA A 295 -12.77 10.35 -4.26
N SER A 296 -11.54 10.15 -4.75
CA SER A 296 -10.59 9.23 -4.14
C SER A 296 -9.71 9.86 -3.04
N GLU A 297 -9.49 11.19 -3.07
CA GLU A 297 -8.84 11.92 -1.96
C GLU A 297 -9.63 11.87 -0.65
N ASN A 298 -10.97 11.80 -0.71
CA ASN A 298 -11.80 11.74 0.50
C ASN A 298 -11.77 10.37 1.18
N ILE A 299 -11.50 9.28 0.44
CA ILE A 299 -11.52 7.90 0.96
C ILE A 299 -10.09 7.42 1.25
N TYR A 300 -9.12 7.73 0.37
CA TYR A 300 -7.73 7.25 0.43
C TYR A 300 -6.71 8.39 0.61
N GLY A 301 -7.16 9.50 1.22
CA GLY A 301 -6.36 10.70 1.41
C GLY A 301 -5.26 10.61 2.48
N PRO A 302 -4.61 11.75 2.78
CA PRO A 302 -3.47 11.83 3.71
C PRO A 302 -3.74 11.23 5.10
N ARG A 303 -4.98 11.34 5.59
CA ARG A 303 -5.38 10.80 6.91
C ARG A 303 -5.31 9.27 6.95
N LEU A 304 -5.71 8.58 5.88
CA LEU A 304 -5.63 7.12 5.85
C LEU A 304 -4.18 6.66 5.81
N ARG A 305 -3.37 7.27 4.93
CA ARG A 305 -1.94 6.96 4.83
C ARG A 305 -1.21 7.21 6.15
N GLN A 306 -1.56 8.28 6.86
CA GLN A 306 -1.08 8.52 8.23
C GLN A 306 -1.43 7.37 9.17
N ARG A 307 -2.68 6.93 9.22
CA ARG A 307 -3.10 5.80 10.07
C ARG A 307 -2.39 4.49 9.71
N ILE A 308 -2.14 4.24 8.42
CA ILE A 308 -1.39 3.07 7.96
C ILE A 308 0.06 3.14 8.45
N ARG A 309 0.73 4.31 8.31
CA ARG A 309 2.10 4.50 8.81
C ARG A 309 2.18 4.33 10.32
N GLU A 310 1.25 4.95 11.07
CA GLU A 310 1.16 4.80 12.53
C GLU A 310 0.94 3.33 12.93
N PHE A 311 0.04 2.61 12.25
CA PHE A 311 -0.17 1.18 12.46
C PHE A 311 1.11 0.36 12.27
N VAL A 312 1.85 0.59 11.17
CA VAL A 312 3.10 -0.13 10.90
C VAL A 312 4.16 0.18 11.96
N ILE A 313 4.33 1.45 12.33
CA ILE A 313 5.27 1.88 13.37
C ILE A 313 4.94 1.20 14.70
N ASP A 314 3.67 1.22 15.12
CA ASP A 314 3.23 0.60 16.38
C ASP A 314 3.39 -0.92 16.34
N ARG A 315 3.11 -1.54 15.19
CA ARG A 315 3.26 -2.99 14.98
C ARG A 315 4.70 -3.44 15.12
N LEU A 316 5.66 -2.74 14.52
CA LEU A 316 7.08 -3.06 14.62
C LEU A 316 7.61 -2.87 16.06
N ARG A 317 7.11 -1.85 16.78
CA ARG A 317 7.52 -1.57 18.16
C ARG A 317 6.89 -2.51 19.18
N SER A 318 5.64 -2.88 18.99
CA SER A 318 4.83 -3.65 19.94
C SER A 318 4.02 -4.74 19.21
N PRO A 319 4.66 -5.87 18.85
CA PRO A 319 3.99 -6.96 18.16
C PRO A 319 2.80 -7.50 18.96
N GLN A 320 1.63 -7.60 18.32
CA GLN A 320 0.45 -8.18 18.96
C GLN A 320 0.47 -9.71 18.86
N PRO A 321 0.14 -10.45 19.95
CA PRO A 321 0.10 -11.92 19.91
C PRO A 321 -0.93 -12.49 18.92
N SER A 322 -1.99 -11.75 18.63
CA SER A 322 -3.05 -12.11 17.69
C SER A 322 -2.61 -12.04 16.22
N MET A 323 -1.50 -11.36 15.93
CA MET A 323 -0.95 -11.20 14.59
C MET A 323 0.57 -10.96 14.70
N PRO A 324 1.37 -11.99 15.03
CA PRO A 324 2.83 -11.90 15.05
C PRO A 324 3.40 -11.33 13.76
N LEU A 325 4.59 -10.76 13.89
CA LEU A 325 5.37 -10.24 12.78
C LEU A 325 5.75 -11.37 11.80
N LEU A 326 5.72 -11.05 10.52
CA LEU A 326 6.38 -11.82 9.47
C LEU A 326 7.91 -11.83 9.71
N GLU A 327 8.62 -12.81 9.15
CA GLU A 327 10.09 -12.83 9.29
C GLU A 327 10.72 -11.60 8.62
N ALA A 328 10.15 -11.14 7.50
CA ALA A 328 10.57 -9.92 6.83
C ALA A 328 10.48 -8.68 7.74
N GLU A 329 9.40 -8.56 8.51
CA GLU A 329 9.21 -7.46 9.46
C GLU A 329 10.22 -7.54 10.62
N ARG A 330 10.48 -8.76 11.13
CA ARG A 330 11.47 -8.98 12.19
C ARG A 330 12.88 -8.64 11.73
N ALA A 331 13.26 -9.07 10.52
CA ALA A 331 14.54 -8.77 9.92
C ALA A 331 14.72 -7.26 9.71
N ALA A 332 13.68 -6.58 9.22
CA ALA A 332 13.67 -5.13 9.03
C ALA A 332 13.83 -4.38 10.36
N ALA A 333 13.10 -4.78 11.41
CA ALA A 333 13.19 -4.17 12.73
C ALA A 333 14.56 -4.40 13.42
N ALA A 334 15.15 -5.59 13.23
CA ALA A 334 16.48 -5.90 13.76
C ALA A 334 17.57 -5.03 13.11
N SER A 335 17.49 -4.86 11.78
CA SER A 335 18.44 -4.03 11.02
C SER A 335 18.42 -2.56 11.43
N ASP A 336 17.31 -2.06 11.97
CA ASP A 336 17.17 -0.68 12.44
C ASP A 336 17.78 -0.44 13.84
N THR A 337 17.94 -1.51 14.63
CA THR A 337 18.47 -1.47 16.01
C THR A 337 19.99 -1.68 16.12
N ASP A 338 20.65 -2.09 15.03
CA ASP A 338 22.12 -2.25 14.97
C ASP A 338 22.88 -0.90 14.79
N PHE A 339 22.25 0.22 15.15
CA PHE A 339 22.82 1.58 15.11
C PHE A 339 22.79 2.27 16.47
#